data_AF-A0A7K5Q4U6-F1
#
_entry.id   AF-A0A7K5Q4U6-F1
#
_cell.length_a   1.000
_cell.length_b   1.000
_cell.length_c   1.000
_cell.angle_alpha   90.00
_cell.angle_beta   90.00
_cell.angle_gamma   90.00
#
_symmetry.space_group_name_H-M   'P 1'
#
loop_
_entity.id
_entity.type
_entity.pdbx_description
1 polymer ?
#
loop_
_entity_poly.entity_id
_entity_poly.type
_entity_poly.pdbx_seq_one_letter_code
_entity_poly.pdbx_strand_id
1 'polypeptide(L)' 'CCFSYTRLPIPQRVVRTVHVTSRACRLPAVVLVTKKNRKMCADPRMAWVQKLVEH' A
#
# COMPACT_ATOMS: atom_id res chain seq x y z
N CYS A 1 2.79 10.06 -5.44
CA CYS A 1 1.57 9.49 -6.05
C CYS A 1 1.87 8.12 -6.63
N CYS A 2 0.85 7.31 -6.89
CA CYS A 2 0.96 6.02 -7.57
C CYS A 2 0.34 6.11 -8.97
N PHE A 3 0.84 5.31 -9.90
CA PHE A 3 0.30 5.19 -11.27
C PHE A 3 -0.28 3.80 -11.55
N SER A 4 0.09 2.82 -10.74
CA SER A 4 -0.38 1.45 -10.82
C SER A 4 -0.41 0.82 -9.42
N TYR A 5 -1.17 -0.26 -9.29
CA TYR A 5 -1.24 -1.06 -8.07
C TYR A 5 -0.43 -2.35 -8.23
N THR A 6 0.07 -2.86 -7.10
CA THR A 6 0.56 -4.23 -7.00
C THR A 6 -0.59 -5.19 -7.25
N ARG A 7 -0.36 -6.15 -8.14
CA ARG A 7 -1.34 -7.22 -8.43
C ARG A 7 -1.28 -8.32 -7.38
N LEU A 8 -0.14 -8.48 -6.70
CA LEU A 8 0.10 -9.54 -5.72
C LEU A 8 -0.14 -9.02 -4.30
N PRO A 9 -0.87 -9.77 -3.46
CA PRO A 9 -1.01 -9.47 -2.04
C PRO A 9 0.35 -9.48 -1.35
N ILE A 10 0.60 -8.48 -0.50
CA ILE A 10 1.84 -8.41 0.28
C ILE A 10 1.58 -8.94 1.68
N PRO A 11 2.32 -9.97 2.13
CA PRO A 11 2.19 -10.47 3.50
C PRO A 11 2.52 -9.40 4.53
N GLN A 12 1.65 -9.20 5.53
CA GLN A 12 1.86 -8.22 6.60
C GLN A 12 3.22 -8.36 7.30
N ARG A 13 3.71 -9.60 7.47
CA ARG A 13 5.03 -9.91 8.07
C ARG A 13 6.22 -9.22 7.39
N VAL A 14 6.11 -8.88 6.09
CA VAL A 14 7.18 -8.20 5.34
C VAL A 14 6.96 -6.70 5.21
N VAL A 15 5.77 -6.20 5.59
CA VAL A 15 5.45 -4.77 5.62
C VAL A 15 6.04 -4.17 6.90
N ARG A 16 6.64 -2.99 6.75
CA ARG A 16 7.25 -2.21 7.83
C ARG A 16 6.39 -1.01 8.16
N THR A 17 5.96 -0.27 7.14
CA THR A 17 5.05 0.88 7.29
C THR A 17 4.08 0.97 6.13
N VAL A 18 2.98 1.66 6.38
CA VAL A 18 1.87 1.85 5.45
C VAL A 18 1.50 3.32 5.45
N HIS A 19 1.39 3.93 4.27
CA HIS A 19 1.08 5.36 4.14
C HIS A 19 0.07 5.60 3.02
N VAL A 20 -1.00 6.33 3.31
CA VAL A 20 -1.98 6.70 2.29
C VAL A 20 -1.42 7.84 1.43
N THR A 21 -1.58 7.75 0.11
CA THR A 21 -1.18 8.85 -0.78
C THR A 21 -2.08 10.07 -0.59
N SER A 22 -1.52 11.27 -0.79
CA SER A 22 -2.31 12.51 -0.76
C SER A 22 -3.52 12.45 -1.70
N ARG A 23 -4.63 13.07 -1.28
CA ARG A 23 -5.87 13.19 -2.07
C ARG A 23 -5.68 13.96 -3.38
N ALA A 24 -4.60 14.71 -3.51
CA ALA A 24 -4.23 15.39 -4.75
C ALA A 24 -3.79 14.43 -5.88
N CYS A 25 -3.49 13.17 -5.56
CA CYS A 25 -3.15 12.17 -6.56
C CYS A 25 -4.40 11.71 -7.31
N ARG A 26 -4.34 11.65 -8.65
CA ARG A 26 -5.44 11.12 -9.50
C ARG A 26 -5.86 9.70 -9.12
N LEU A 27 -4.90 8.90 -8.66
CA LEU A 27 -5.11 7.50 -8.29
C LEU A 27 -4.94 7.35 -6.77
N PRO A 28 -6.02 7.13 -6.01
CA PRO A 28 -5.93 6.90 -4.58
C PRO A 28 -5.23 5.57 -4.32
N ALA A 29 -4.16 5.58 -3.53
CA ALA A 29 -3.34 4.40 -3.27
C ALA A 29 -2.81 4.38 -1.84
N VAL A 30 -2.43 3.19 -1.41
CA VAL A 30 -1.68 2.97 -0.17
C VAL A 30 -0.26 2.57 -0.55
N VAL A 31 0.72 3.32 -0.08
CA VAL A 31 2.14 3.00 -0.22
C VAL A 31 2.57 2.12 0.94
N LEU A 32 2.94 0.90 0.60
CA LEU A 32 3.50 -0.10 1.50
C LEU A 32 5.02 -0.03 1.43
N VAL A 33 5.67 0.17 2.58
CA VAL A 33 7.12 0.08 2.71
C VAL A 33 7.43 -1.26 3.35
N THR A 34 8.18 -2.10 2.64
CA THR A 34 8.61 -3.40 3.17
C THR A 34 9.83 -3.27 4.09
N LYS A 35 10.12 -4.30 4.89
CA LYS A 35 11.34 -4.38 5.71
C LYS A 35 12.64 -4.26 4.89
N LYS A 36 12.58 -4.65 3.60
CA LYS A 36 13.68 -4.46 2.63
C LYS A 36 13.70 -3.06 1.99
N ASN A 37 13.00 -2.09 2.58
CA ASN A 37 12.88 -0.70 2.11
C ASN A 37 12.28 -0.54 0.70
N ARG A 38 11.63 -1.58 0.15
CA ARG A 38 10.91 -1.49 -1.12
C ARG A 38 9.56 -0.83 -0.89
N LYS A 39 9.24 0.18 -1.72
CA LYS A 39 7.95 0.87 -1.74
C LYS A 39 7.06 0.25 -2.81
N MET A 40 5.84 -0.11 -2.45
CA MET A 40 4.86 -0.69 -3.37
C MET A 40 3.53 0.03 -3.22
N CYS A 41 2.87 0.30 -4.33
CA CYS A 41 1.53 0.89 -4.35
C CYS A 41 0.48 -0.22 -4.27
N ALA A 42 -0.53 -0.07 -3.43
CA ALA A 42 -1.64 -1.01 -3.30
C ALA A 42 -2.99 -0.29 -3.33
N ASP A 43 -4.03 -0.98 -3.79
CA ASP A 43 -5.38 -0.42 -3.90
C ASP A 43 -6.03 -0.40 -2.50
N PRO A 44 -6.46 0.77 -1.98
CA PRO A 44 -7.12 0.88 -0.69
C PRO A 44 -8.43 0.08 -0.58
N ARG A 45 -9.02 -0.32 -1.71
CA ARG A 45 -10.26 -1.10 -1.76
C ARG A 45 -10.05 -2.60 -1.56
N MET A 46 -8.80 -3.08 -1.62
CA MET A 46 -8.52 -4.50 -1.42
C MET A 46 -8.57 -4.85 0.07
N ALA A 47 -9.28 -5.92 0.42
CA ALA A 47 -9.45 -6.37 1.81
C ALA A 47 -8.11 -6.64 2.53
N TRP A 48 -7.10 -7.17 1.83
CA TRP A 48 -5.78 -7.39 2.42
C TRP A 48 -5.02 -6.08 2.69
N VAL A 49 -5.31 -5.01 1.93
CA VAL A 49 -4.73 -3.67 2.15
C VAL A 49 -5.40 -2.99 3.33
N GLN A 50 -6.72 -3.11 3.46
CA GLN A 50 -7.46 -2.58 4.61
C GLN A 50 -6.95 -3.18 5.93
N LYS A 51 -6.73 -4.50 5.95
CA LYS A 51 -6.10 -5.20 7.09
C LYS A 51 -4.71 -4.69 7.45
N LEU A 52 -3.96 -4.12 6.49
CA LEU A 52 -2.64 -3.53 6.75
C LEU A 52 -2.72 -2.10 7.28
N VAL A 53 -3.82 -1.40 7.03
CA VAL A 53 -4.04 -0.01 7.45
C VAL A 53 -4.74 0.06 8.82
N GLU A 54 -5.56 -0.94 9.17
CA GLU A 54 -6.30 -1.02 10.45
C GLU A 54 -5.45 -1.41 11.67
N HIS A 55 -4.13 -1.52 11.54
CA HIS A 55 -3.20 -1.92 12.62
C HIS A 55 -2.11 -0.87 12.82
#